data_AF-A0A7S0VU06-F1
#
_entry.id   AF-A0A7S0VU06-F1
#
_cell.length_a   1.000
_cell.length_b   1.000
_cell.length_c   1.000
_cell.angle_alpha   90.00
_cell.angle_beta   90.00
_cell.angle_gamma   90.00
#
_symmetry.space_group_name_H-M   'P 1'
#
loop_
_entity.id
_entity.type
_entity.pdbx_description
1 polymer ?
#
loop_
_entity_poly.entity_id
_entity_poly.type
_entity_poly.pdbx_seq_one_letter_code
_entity_poly.pdbx_strand_id
1 'polypeptide(L)'
;QLLQICTRLGTTAIKLGQAVSIRTDLLPAPYVAELSKLQDKVEPFPTTMSRQVLKEELGLEGPGQLERVFPEISPKPVASASIGQVYKAKLEDGTEVAVKVQRPDIIQDIALDLYISRTLLPIYKRAMNLNTDFVGLVDEWG
;
A
#
# COMPACT_ATOMS: atom_id res chain seq x y z
N GLN A 1 1.90 7.84 22.09
CA GLN A 1 0.45 8.14 22.28
C GLN A 1 -0.24 8.53 20.98
N LEU A 2 0.36 9.41 20.15
CA LEU A 2 -0.23 9.84 18.87
C LEU A 2 -0.46 8.67 17.88
N LEU A 3 0.51 7.76 17.76
CA LEU A 3 0.38 6.54 16.95
C LEU A 3 -0.88 5.73 17.32
N GLN A 4 -1.08 5.45 18.60
CA GLN A 4 -2.24 4.70 19.10
C GLN A 4 -3.57 5.42 18.86
N ILE A 5 -3.58 6.75 18.93
CA ILE A 5 -4.78 7.55 18.61
C ILE A 5 -5.12 7.41 17.13
N CYS A 6 -4.15 7.55 16.23
CA CYS A 6 -4.34 7.35 14.80
C CYS A 6 -4.82 5.94 14.47
N THR A 7 -4.22 4.90 15.07
CA THR A 7 -4.65 3.51 14.87
C THR A 7 -6.07 3.27 15.37
N ARG A 8 -6.45 3.85 16.53
CA ARG A 8 -7.79 3.68 17.11
C ARG A 8 -8.89 4.42 16.34
N LEU A 9 -8.58 5.59 15.77
CA LEU A 9 -9.50 6.37 14.95
C LEU A 9 -9.71 5.76 13.54
N GLY A 10 -8.93 4.75 13.18
CA GLY A 10 -9.10 3.98 11.96
C GLY A 10 -8.42 4.62 10.73
N THR A 11 -8.76 4.09 9.56
CA THR A 11 -8.02 4.26 8.31
C THR A 11 -7.80 5.72 7.91
N THR A 12 -8.79 6.59 8.10
CA THR A 12 -8.68 8.02 7.77
C THR A 12 -7.61 8.73 8.62
N ALA A 13 -7.53 8.43 9.92
CA ALA A 13 -6.55 9.04 10.81
C ALA A 13 -5.12 8.51 10.58
N ILE A 14 -5.00 7.24 10.16
CA ILE A 14 -3.73 6.65 9.70
C ILE A 14 -3.23 7.38 8.46
N LYS A 15 -4.09 7.54 7.43
CA LYS A 15 -3.72 8.20 6.17
C LYS A 15 -3.38 9.68 6.36
N LEU A 16 -4.13 10.38 7.21
CA LEU A 16 -3.78 11.74 7.64
C LEU A 16 -2.41 11.80 8.34
N GLY A 17 -2.15 10.89 9.27
CA GLY A 17 -0.86 10.83 9.96
C GLY A 17 0.30 10.50 9.02
N GLN A 18 0.08 9.64 8.03
CA GLN A 18 1.06 9.36 6.97
C GLN A 18 1.32 10.60 6.09
N ALA A 19 0.27 11.30 5.65
CA ALA A 19 0.39 12.49 4.81
C ALA A 19 1.10 13.65 5.53
N VAL A 20 0.87 13.83 6.84
CA VAL A 20 1.54 14.89 7.60
C VAL A 20 2.96 14.50 8.02
N SER A 21 3.26 13.21 8.21
CA SER A 21 4.63 12.77 8.59
C SER A 21 5.69 12.98 7.50
N ILE A 22 5.32 13.07 6.22
CA ILE A 22 6.23 13.48 5.15
C ILE A 22 6.50 14.98 5.09
N ARG A 23 5.74 15.80 5.83
CA ARG A 23 5.87 17.27 5.88
C ARG A 23 6.45 17.71 7.22
N THR A 24 7.74 17.48 7.35
CA THR A 24 8.51 17.75 8.58
C THR A 24 8.57 19.23 8.95
N ASP A 25 8.19 20.13 8.04
CA ASP A 25 8.03 21.56 8.23
C ASP A 25 6.72 21.95 8.94
N LEU A 26 5.73 21.06 8.98
CA LEU A 26 4.41 21.34 9.56
C LEU A 26 4.28 20.95 11.03
N LEU A 27 5.14 20.07 11.53
CA LEU A 27 5.06 19.53 12.90
C LEU A 27 6.43 19.52 13.59
N PRO A 28 6.48 19.73 14.92
CA PRO A 28 7.70 19.54 15.68
C PRO A 28 8.24 18.10 15.57
N ALA A 29 9.57 17.96 15.59
CA ALA A 29 10.29 16.69 15.37
C ALA A 29 9.75 15.48 16.17
N PRO A 30 9.34 15.60 17.46
CA PRO A 30 8.78 14.47 18.21
C PRO A 30 7.49 13.89 17.60
N TYR A 31 6.65 14.74 17.00
CA TYR A 31 5.40 14.31 16.37
C TYR A 31 5.65 13.67 15.00
N VAL A 32 6.56 14.23 14.22
CA VAL A 32 7.02 13.64 12.95
C VAL A 32 7.55 12.23 13.22
N ALA A 33 8.47 12.07 14.17
CA ALA A 33 9.06 10.77 14.48
C ALA A 33 8.01 9.71 14.90
N GLU A 34 6.98 10.11 15.64
CA GLU A 34 5.88 9.21 16.03
C GLU A 34 4.95 8.89 14.86
N LEU A 35 4.63 9.85 14.00
CA LEU A 35 3.75 9.65 12.84
C LEU A 35 4.47 8.93 11.69
N SER A 36 5.78 9.06 11.54
CA SER A 36 6.57 8.31 10.56
C SER A 36 6.50 6.81 10.80
N LYS A 37 6.24 6.37 12.04
CA LYS A 37 5.96 4.96 12.36
C LYS A 37 4.68 4.43 11.71
N LEU A 38 3.75 5.31 11.31
CA LEU A 38 2.59 4.93 10.49
C LEU A 38 2.99 4.55 9.06
N GLN A 39 4.18 4.97 8.61
CA GLN A 39 4.74 4.58 7.31
C GLN A 39 5.59 3.31 7.39
N ASP A 40 5.94 2.85 8.58
CA ASP A 40 6.77 1.67 8.74
C ASP A 40 6.04 0.41 8.25
N LYS A 41 6.77 -0.34 7.41
CA LYS A 41 6.46 -1.65 6.82
C LYS A 41 4.99 -2.04 6.82
N VAL A 42 4.38 -1.94 5.64
CA VAL A 42 3.06 -2.54 5.39
C VAL A 42 3.16 -4.03 5.67
N GLU A 43 2.52 -4.48 6.75
CA GLU A 43 2.51 -5.88 7.15
C GLU A 43 2.04 -6.76 5.98
N PRO A 44 2.71 -7.90 5.72
CA PRO A 44 2.24 -8.87 4.76
C PRO A 44 0.81 -9.32 5.11
N PHE A 45 -0.10 -9.23 4.15
CA PHE A 45 -1.31 -10.05 4.16
C PHE A 45 -0.98 -11.55 4.04
N PRO A 46 -1.87 -12.45 4.47
CA PRO A 46 -1.59 -13.89 4.50
C PRO A 46 -1.19 -14.47 3.14
N THR A 47 -0.12 -15.27 3.10
CA THR A 47 0.35 -15.95 1.88
C THR A 47 -0.74 -16.82 1.25
N THR A 48 -1.68 -17.34 2.04
CA THR A 48 -2.84 -18.08 1.52
C THR A 48 -3.70 -17.24 0.59
N MET A 49 -3.95 -15.97 0.93
CA MET A 49 -4.65 -15.03 0.05
C MET A 49 -3.80 -14.71 -1.17
N SER A 50 -2.49 -14.50 -1.02
CA SER A 50 -1.59 -14.24 -2.16
C SER A 50 -1.62 -15.38 -3.19
N ARG A 51 -1.59 -16.62 -2.71
CA ARG A 51 -1.65 -17.82 -3.55
C ARG A 51 -3.01 -17.96 -4.24
N GLN A 52 -4.08 -17.52 -3.59
CA GLN A 52 -5.41 -17.52 -4.19
C GLN A 52 -5.49 -16.50 -5.34
N VAL A 53 -5.06 -15.25 -5.10
CA VAL A 53 -4.97 -14.21 -6.14
C VAL A 53 -4.13 -14.69 -7.33
N LEU A 54 -2.96 -15.29 -7.07
CA LEU A 54 -2.12 -15.84 -8.15
C LEU A 54 -2.83 -16.92 -8.98
N LYS A 55 -3.61 -17.79 -8.34
CA LYS A 55 -4.37 -18.82 -9.07
C LYS A 55 -5.47 -18.21 -9.91
N GLU A 56 -6.23 -17.27 -9.36
CA GLU A 56 -7.33 -16.59 -10.05
C GLU A 56 -6.83 -15.82 -11.28
N GLU A 57 -5.79 -15.00 -11.11
CA GLU A 57 -5.22 -14.17 -12.19
C GLU A 57 -4.54 -15.01 -13.30
N LEU A 58 -3.98 -16.17 -12.94
CA LEU A 58 -3.35 -17.09 -13.90
C LEU A 58 -4.32 -18.15 -14.46
N GLY A 59 -5.60 -18.13 -14.08
CA GLY A 59 -6.61 -19.09 -14.53
C GLY A 59 -6.33 -20.54 -14.09
N LEU A 60 -5.77 -20.73 -12.89
CA LEU A 60 -5.36 -22.03 -12.37
C LEU A 60 -6.42 -22.61 -11.42
N GLU A 61 -7.21 -23.57 -11.91
CA GLU A 61 -8.32 -24.21 -11.17
C GLU A 61 -7.94 -25.55 -10.50
N GLY A 62 -6.86 -26.19 -10.96
CA GLY A 62 -6.47 -27.55 -10.55
C GLY A 62 -5.47 -27.59 -9.38
N PRO A 63 -5.49 -28.66 -8.55
CA PRO A 63 -4.46 -28.87 -7.54
C PRO A 63 -3.07 -29.02 -8.19
N GLY A 64 -2.04 -28.44 -7.58
CA GLY A 64 -0.67 -28.54 -8.07
C GLY A 64 -0.35 -27.66 -9.29
N GLN A 65 -1.30 -26.91 -9.85
CA GLN A 65 -1.06 -26.06 -11.03
C GLN A 65 -0.10 -24.90 -10.76
N LEU A 66 -0.23 -24.27 -9.59
CA LEU A 66 0.64 -23.16 -9.20
C LEU A 66 2.09 -23.64 -9.04
N GLU A 67 2.27 -24.86 -8.51
CA GLU A 67 3.56 -25.53 -8.37
C GLU A 67 4.16 -25.98 -9.71
N ARG A 68 3.34 -26.15 -10.76
CA ARG A 68 3.84 -26.34 -12.13
C ARG A 68 4.42 -25.03 -12.66
N VAL A 69 3.64 -23.95 -12.64
CA VAL A 69 4.09 -22.63 -13.12
C VAL A 69 5.29 -22.11 -12.34
N PHE A 70 5.29 -22.29 -11.02
CA PHE A 70 6.37 -21.91 -10.12
C PHE A 70 6.84 -23.12 -9.30
N PRO A 71 7.76 -23.96 -9.83
CA PRO A 71 8.31 -25.10 -9.12
C PRO A 71 8.95 -24.74 -7.78
N GLU A 72 9.53 -23.53 -7.71
CA GLU A 72 10.03 -22.96 -6.47
C GLU A 72 9.38 -21.58 -6.28
N ILE A 73 8.66 -21.37 -5.18
CA ILE A 73 8.18 -20.06 -4.76
C ILE A 73 8.38 -19.90 -3.25
N SER A 74 8.90 -18.76 -2.82
CA SER A 74 9.24 -18.53 -1.42
C SER A 74 7.98 -18.64 -0.53
N PRO A 75 8.05 -19.28 0.64
CA PRO A 75 6.89 -19.46 1.52
C PRO A 75 6.44 -18.14 2.16
N LYS A 76 7.35 -17.17 2.24
CA LYS A 76 7.13 -15.82 2.74
C LYS A 76 7.51 -14.81 1.66
N PRO A 77 6.88 -13.62 1.64
CA PRO A 77 7.28 -12.56 0.74
C PRO A 77 8.69 -12.07 1.08
N VAL A 78 9.44 -11.67 0.06
CA VAL A 78 10.73 -11.00 0.21
C VAL A 78 10.56 -9.49 0.46
N ALA A 79 9.43 -8.93 0.04
CA ALA A 79 9.05 -7.54 0.29
C ALA A 79 7.53 -7.38 0.38
N SER A 80 7.07 -6.39 1.14
CA SER A 80 5.66 -6.00 1.23
C SER A 80 5.55 -4.49 1.12
N ALA A 81 4.61 -4.03 0.31
CA ALA A 81 4.32 -2.62 0.04
C ALA A 81 2.81 -2.36 0.12
N SER A 82 2.41 -1.11 -0.02
CA SER A 82 1.00 -0.69 0.04
C SER A 82 0.12 -1.44 -0.95
N ILE A 83 0.55 -1.55 -2.20
CA ILE A 83 -0.26 -2.11 -3.30
C ILE A 83 -0.09 -3.63 -3.45
N GLY A 84 0.89 -4.25 -2.78
CA GLY A 84 1.12 -5.69 -2.94
C GLY A 84 2.37 -6.22 -2.25
N GLN A 85 2.62 -7.51 -2.42
CA GLN A 85 3.78 -8.22 -1.90
C GLN A 85 4.60 -8.83 -3.04
N VAL A 86 5.89 -9.06 -2.79
CA VAL A 86 6.79 -9.69 -3.76
C VAL A 86 7.30 -11.00 -3.19
N TYR A 87 7.26 -12.05 -4.00
CA TYR A 87 7.81 -13.36 -3.72
C TYR A 87 9.00 -13.65 -4.65
N LYS A 88 10.00 -14.35 -4.14
CA LYS A 88 11.03 -14.92 -5.00
C LYS A 88 10.49 -16.24 -5.55
N ALA A 89 10.55 -16.44 -6.85
CA ALA A 89 10.14 -17.69 -7.48
C ALA A 89 11.09 -18.10 -8.61
N LYS A 90 10.87 -19.29 -9.14
CA LYS A 90 11.55 -19.86 -10.28
C LYS A 90 10.53 -20.45 -11.23
N LEU A 91 10.69 -20.24 -12.53
CA LEU A 91 9.85 -20.82 -13.57
C LEU A 91 10.28 -22.25 -13.92
N GLU A 92 9.48 -22.95 -14.72
CA GLU A 92 9.78 -24.32 -15.20
C GLU A 92 11.11 -24.42 -15.96
N ASP A 93 11.50 -23.36 -16.69
CA ASP A 93 12.77 -23.28 -17.43
C ASP A 93 14.00 -22.98 -16.54
N GLY A 94 13.78 -22.78 -15.24
CA GLY A 94 14.82 -22.47 -14.27
C GLY A 94 15.10 -20.97 -14.07
N THR A 95 14.41 -20.08 -14.79
CA THR A 95 14.58 -18.63 -14.67
C THR A 95 14.11 -18.14 -13.30
N GLU A 96 14.96 -17.40 -12.57
CA GLU A 96 14.56 -16.73 -11.33
C GLU A 96 13.73 -15.48 -11.63
N VAL A 97 12.59 -15.35 -10.94
CA VAL A 97 11.65 -14.24 -11.12
C VAL A 97 11.19 -13.66 -9.78
N ALA A 98 10.82 -12.38 -9.80
CA ALA A 98 10.13 -11.72 -8.69
C ALA A 98 8.63 -11.65 -9.01
N VAL A 99 7.82 -12.39 -8.23
CA VAL A 99 6.38 -12.45 -8.42
C VAL A 99 5.71 -11.43 -7.51
N LYS A 100 5.22 -10.34 -8.09
CA LYS A 100 4.47 -9.33 -7.34
C LYS A 100 2.98 -9.67 -7.36
N VAL A 101 2.40 -9.84 -6.18
CA VAL A 101 0.98 -10.13 -5.98
C VAL A 101 0.30 -8.88 -5.43
N GLN A 102 -0.76 -8.44 -6.10
CA GLN A 102 -1.55 -7.30 -5.66
C GLN A 102 -2.25 -7.61 -4.33
N ARG A 103 -2.34 -6.61 -3.44
CA ARG A 103 -3.08 -6.74 -2.18
C ARG A 103 -4.58 -6.88 -2.48
N PRO A 104 -5.27 -7.86 -1.88
CA PRO A 104 -6.73 -7.93 -1.96
C PRO A 104 -7.36 -6.61 -1.49
N ASP A 105 -8.47 -6.22 -2.12
CA ASP A 105 -9.25 -5.02 -1.78
C ASP A 105 -8.51 -3.67 -1.91
N ILE A 106 -7.33 -3.63 -2.56
CA ILE A 106 -6.52 -2.41 -2.71
C ILE A 106 -7.27 -1.26 -3.40
N ILE A 107 -8.28 -1.56 -4.22
CA ILE A 107 -9.10 -0.55 -4.89
C ILE A 107 -9.85 0.32 -3.87
N GLN A 108 -10.31 -0.27 -2.77
CA GLN A 108 -11.01 0.46 -1.70
C GLN A 108 -10.03 1.40 -0.98
N ASP A 109 -8.81 0.93 -0.74
CA ASP A 109 -7.75 1.74 -0.15
C ASP A 109 -7.35 2.89 -1.07
N ILE A 110 -7.17 2.64 -2.38
CA ILE A 110 -6.87 3.71 -3.36
C ILE A 110 -8.02 4.72 -3.42
N ALA A 111 -9.27 4.26 -3.48
CA ALA A 111 -10.43 5.14 -3.49
C ALA A 111 -10.50 6.04 -2.25
N LEU A 112 -10.18 5.48 -1.08
CA LEU A 112 -10.10 6.24 0.16
C LEU A 112 -8.94 7.25 0.16
N ASP A 113 -7.78 6.93 -0.42
CA ASP A 113 -6.67 7.88 -0.58
C ASP A 113 -7.07 9.05 -1.48
N LEU A 114 -7.72 8.77 -2.61
CA LEU A 114 -8.24 9.78 -3.52
C LEU A 114 -9.31 10.65 -2.86
N TYR A 115 -10.20 10.05 -2.07
CA TYR A 115 -11.23 10.79 -1.31
C TYR A 115 -10.61 11.73 -0.27
N ILE A 116 -9.67 11.23 0.53
CA ILE A 116 -8.99 12.00 1.57
C ILE A 116 -8.19 13.15 0.93
N SER A 117 -7.44 12.88 -0.13
CA SER A 117 -6.68 13.90 -0.85
C SER A 117 -7.59 14.98 -1.44
N ARG A 118 -8.68 14.63 -2.14
CA ARG A 118 -9.68 15.59 -2.62
C ARG A 118 -10.27 16.47 -1.52
N THR A 119 -10.41 15.94 -0.30
CA THR A 119 -10.97 16.68 0.83
C THR A 119 -9.94 17.63 1.47
N LEU A 120 -8.69 17.18 1.62
CA LEU A 120 -7.67 17.92 2.38
C LEU A 120 -6.88 18.91 1.53
N LEU A 121 -6.63 18.61 0.26
CA LEU A 121 -5.82 19.46 -0.62
C LEU A 121 -6.40 20.88 -0.77
N PRO A 122 -7.73 21.10 -0.88
CA PRO A 122 -8.30 22.45 -0.91
C PRO A 122 -8.10 23.22 0.40
N ILE A 123 -8.24 22.54 1.56
CA ILE A 123 -8.03 23.13 2.88
C ILE A 123 -6.57 23.56 3.02
N TYR A 124 -5.65 22.67 2.62
CA TYR A 124 -4.22 22.92 2.62
C TYR A 124 -3.83 24.08 1.70
N LYS A 125 -4.37 24.11 0.47
CA LYS A 125 -4.19 25.21 -0.49
C LYS A 125 -4.59 26.55 0.11
N ARG A 126 -5.75 26.60 0.78
CA ARG A 126 -6.27 27.80 1.42
C ARG A 126 -5.43 28.25 2.61
N ALA A 127 -4.94 27.31 3.43
CA ALA A 127 -4.11 27.62 4.59
C ALA A 127 -2.71 28.15 4.19
N MET A 128 -2.15 27.65 3.08
CA MET A 128 -0.77 27.94 2.65
C MET A 128 -0.67 28.93 1.49
N ASN A 129 -1.79 29.50 1.01
CA ASN A 129 -1.83 30.46 -0.11
C ASN A 129 -1.13 29.95 -1.40
N LEU A 130 -1.27 28.66 -1.70
CA LEU A 130 -0.63 28.05 -2.86
C LEU A 130 -1.43 28.29 -4.14
N ASN A 131 -0.76 28.62 -5.25
CA ASN A 131 -1.39 28.90 -6.53
C ASN A 131 -1.45 27.69 -7.49
N THR A 132 -1.24 26.49 -6.97
CA THR A 132 -1.21 25.24 -7.75
C THR A 132 -2.59 24.57 -7.77
N ASP A 133 -2.94 23.91 -8.88
CA ASP A 133 -4.16 23.11 -9.01
C ASP A 133 -3.91 21.65 -8.61
N PHE A 134 -3.96 21.40 -7.30
CA PHE A 134 -3.82 20.05 -6.74
C PHE A 134 -5.05 19.17 -6.98
N VAL A 135 -6.23 19.76 -7.21
CA VAL A 135 -7.46 18.98 -7.45
C VAL A 135 -7.41 18.40 -8.86
N GLY A 136 -7.02 19.20 -9.87
CA GLY A 136 -6.78 18.71 -11.23
C GLY A 136 -5.71 17.62 -11.31
N LEU A 137 -4.63 17.74 -10.53
CA LEU A 137 -3.59 16.70 -10.45
C LEU A 137 -4.09 15.38 -9.84
N VAL A 138 -4.93 15.43 -8.82
CA VAL A 138 -5.51 14.21 -8.23
C VAL A 138 -6.53 13.58 -9.18
N ASP A 139 -7.25 14.40 -9.95
CA ASP A 139 -8.20 13.91 -10.94
C ASP A 139 -7.52 13.31 -12.18
N GLU A 140 -6.30 13.74 -12.54
CA GLU A 140 -5.48 13.06 -13.57
C GLU A 140 -4.99 11.67 -13.15
N TRP A 141 -4.90 11.39 -11.84
CA TRP A 141 -4.39 10.12 -11.29
C TRP A 141 -5.49 9.08 -11.06
N GLY A 142 -6.76 9.47 -11.19
CA GLY A 142 -7.94 8.65 -10.94
C GLY A 142 -8.58 8.08 -12.20
#